data_AF-A0AAP6JEW1-F1
#
_entry.id   AF-A0AAP6JEW1-F1
#
_cell.length_a   1.000
_cell.length_b   1.000
_cell.length_c   1.000
_cell.angle_alpha   90.00
_cell.angle_beta   90.00
_cell.angle_gamma   90.00
#
_symmetry.space_group_name_H-M   'P 1'
#
loop_
_entity.id
_entity.type
_entity.pdbx_description
1 polymer ?
#
loop_
_entity_poly.entity_id
_entity_poly.type
_entity_poly.pdbx_seq_one_letter_code
_entity_poly.pdbx_strand_id
1 'polypeptide(L)'
;MLKRSLVLLAAASFLAACGGTPERAPEDRIPEWVADPQGQISDGIAATNCVPASDQFAIDRSEAVALTRQALANQIEVAVESMEETYQQRTRTAEGDTVTGSTFQSVSRQLADVTLQGSRVNRTDYETINEQRQLCTMVVVGERSMRELFDNILAASDRPVAGQDEAVLWEQFRHAQARDEMDEALERRRGQ
;
A
#
# COMPACT_ATOMS: atom_id res chain seq x y z
N MET A 1 17.06 87.42 -30.65
CA MET A 1 17.91 87.50 -29.43
C MET A 1 17.74 86.21 -28.64
N LEU A 2 18.86 85.54 -28.27
CA LEU A 2 19.09 84.56 -27.18
C LEU A 2 17.98 83.51 -26.87
N LYS A 3 18.19 82.22 -26.63
CA LYS A 3 19.36 81.37 -26.32
C LYS A 3 18.82 79.92 -26.24
N ARG A 4 19.59 78.94 -26.72
CA ARG A 4 19.84 77.57 -26.18
C ARG A 4 18.76 76.93 -25.27
N SER A 5 18.26 75.73 -25.61
CA SER A 5 18.87 74.44 -25.25
C SER A 5 17.90 73.26 -25.39
N LEU A 6 18.43 72.22 -26.04
CA LEU A 6 18.10 70.78 -25.98
C LEU A 6 17.52 70.29 -24.64
N VAL A 7 16.49 69.42 -24.68
CA VAL A 7 16.40 68.17 -23.89
C VAL A 7 15.55 67.15 -24.66
N LEU A 8 16.17 66.02 -25.03
CA LEU A 8 15.48 64.79 -25.42
C LEU A 8 14.84 64.15 -24.18
N LEU A 9 13.61 63.64 -24.27
CA LEU A 9 13.13 62.60 -23.37
C LEU A 9 12.59 61.43 -24.18
N ALA A 10 13.36 60.34 -24.16
CA ALA A 10 12.99 59.03 -24.67
C ALA A 10 11.91 58.42 -23.78
N ALA A 11 10.77 58.06 -24.37
CA ALA A 11 9.75 57.25 -23.71
C ALA A 11 10.17 55.78 -23.79
N ALA A 12 10.78 55.28 -22.71
CA ALA A 12 11.05 53.86 -22.53
C ALA A 12 9.77 53.15 -22.08
N SER A 13 9.18 52.35 -22.97
CA SER A 13 8.08 51.45 -22.69
C SER A 13 8.57 50.33 -21.77
N PHE A 14 8.26 50.40 -20.47
CA PHE A 14 8.41 49.26 -19.57
C PHE A 14 7.31 48.24 -19.88
N LEU A 15 7.67 47.22 -20.65
CA LEU A 15 6.96 45.94 -20.69
C LEU A 15 7.17 45.26 -19.32
N ALA A 16 6.26 45.50 -18.38
CA ALA A 16 6.16 44.71 -17.17
C ALA A 16 5.64 43.31 -17.55
N ALA A 17 6.58 42.39 -17.76
CA ALA A 17 6.32 40.97 -17.81
C ALA A 17 5.77 40.53 -16.44
N CYS A 18 4.47 40.24 -16.36
CA CYS A 18 3.90 39.47 -15.25
C CYS A 18 4.35 38.00 -15.39
N GLY A 19 5.64 37.75 -15.13
CA GLY A 19 6.25 36.43 -15.04
C GLY A 19 6.25 35.90 -13.61
N GLY A 20 5.13 36.04 -12.91
CA GLY A 20 4.93 35.46 -11.58
C GLY A 20 3.85 34.39 -11.68
N THR A 21 4.24 33.15 -11.97
CA THR A 21 3.39 32.01 -11.61
C THR A 21 3.23 32.08 -10.10
N PRO A 22 2.01 32.25 -9.55
CA PRO A 22 1.83 32.15 -8.12
C PRO A 22 2.27 30.74 -7.72
N GLU A 23 3.24 30.65 -6.80
CA GLU A 23 3.57 29.42 -6.10
C GLU A 23 2.25 28.88 -5.54
N ARG A 24 1.70 27.82 -6.15
CA ARG A 24 0.54 27.12 -5.60
C ARG A 24 0.95 26.73 -4.18
N ALA A 25 0.18 27.16 -3.19
CA ALA A 25 0.22 26.55 -1.86
C ALA A 25 0.22 25.02 -2.05
N PRO A 26 1.00 24.26 -1.26
CA PRO A 26 1.03 22.81 -1.40
C PRO A 26 -0.42 22.34 -1.24
N GLU A 27 -1.01 21.85 -2.34
CA GLU A 27 -2.26 21.10 -2.31
C GLU A 27 -2.15 20.06 -1.20
N ASP A 28 -3.21 19.84 -0.41
CA ASP A 28 -3.35 18.79 0.60
C ASP A 28 -2.80 17.45 0.07
N ARG A 29 -1.49 17.23 0.22
CA ARG A 29 -0.80 16.12 -0.42
C ARG A 29 -0.57 15.07 0.63
N ILE A 30 -1.26 13.95 0.47
CA ILE A 30 -0.95 12.74 1.22
C ILE A 30 0.54 12.43 1.00
N PRO A 31 1.34 12.29 2.06
CA PRO A 31 2.76 12.00 1.93
C PRO A 31 2.99 10.71 1.13
N GLU A 32 4.06 10.67 0.33
CA GLU A 32 4.37 9.54 -0.54
C GLU A 32 4.45 8.22 0.24
N TRP A 33 5.07 8.23 1.42
CA TRP A 33 5.18 7.03 2.26
C TRP A 33 3.83 6.54 2.81
N VAL A 34 2.82 7.42 2.90
CA VAL A 34 1.45 7.07 3.28
C VAL A 34 0.69 6.53 2.08
N ALA A 35 0.85 7.15 0.90
CA ALA A 35 0.13 6.81 -0.31
C ALA A 35 0.66 5.55 -1.01
N ASP A 36 1.99 5.33 -0.99
CA ASP A 36 2.67 4.18 -1.57
C ASP A 36 3.65 3.58 -0.56
N PRO A 37 3.16 2.83 0.44
CA PRO A 37 4.01 2.20 1.45
C PRO A 37 4.91 1.11 0.86
N GLN A 38 4.50 0.45 -0.22
CA GLN A 38 5.29 -0.61 -0.84
C GLN A 38 6.51 -0.06 -1.57
N GLY A 39 6.40 1.11 -2.22
CA GLY A 39 7.54 1.82 -2.80
C GLY A 39 8.61 2.24 -1.78
N GLN A 40 8.31 2.17 -0.47
CA GLN A 40 9.25 2.55 0.61
C GLN A 40 10.08 1.39 1.16
N ILE A 41 9.81 0.15 0.74
CA ILE A 41 10.51 -1.04 1.25
C ILE A 41 11.14 -1.84 0.11
N SER A 42 12.19 -2.62 0.42
CA SER A 42 12.87 -3.48 -0.55
C SER A 42 12.23 -4.86 -0.70
N ASP A 43 11.58 -5.34 0.35
CA ASP A 43 11.14 -6.73 0.50
C ASP A 43 9.98 -6.84 1.49
N GLY A 44 9.14 -7.86 1.28
CA GLY A 44 7.98 -8.12 2.13
C GLY A 44 6.74 -7.32 1.74
N ILE A 45 5.89 -7.01 2.72
CA ILE A 45 4.68 -6.21 2.53
C ILE A 45 4.58 -5.09 3.55
N ALA A 46 4.01 -3.96 3.14
CA ALA A 46 3.73 -2.82 3.99
C ALA A 46 2.31 -2.30 3.79
N ALA A 47 1.76 -1.77 4.87
CA ALA A 47 0.54 -0.98 4.83
C ALA A 47 0.70 0.27 5.69
N THR A 48 -0.16 1.24 5.43
CA THR A 48 -0.29 2.48 6.18
C THR A 48 -1.72 2.69 6.62
N ASN A 49 -1.92 3.31 7.77
CA ASN A 49 -3.20 3.88 8.18
C ASN A 49 -2.96 5.14 9.00
N CYS A 50 -3.95 6.02 9.02
CA CYS A 50 -3.92 7.28 9.75
C CYS A 50 -5.17 7.42 10.62
N VAL A 51 -5.02 8.05 11.78
CA VAL A 51 -6.14 8.39 12.68
C VAL A 51 -6.10 9.87 13.05
N PRO A 52 -7.25 10.51 13.33
CA PRO A 52 -7.28 11.90 13.76
C PRO A 52 -6.46 12.09 15.03
N ALA A 53 -5.63 13.14 15.06
CA ALA A 53 -4.83 13.43 16.25
C ALA A 53 -5.73 13.87 17.41
N SER A 54 -5.62 13.21 18.57
CA SER A 54 -6.38 13.55 19.79
C SER A 54 -5.54 14.30 20.84
N ASP A 55 -4.33 14.74 20.46
CA ASP A 55 -3.27 15.22 21.35
C ASP A 55 -2.77 14.19 22.38
N GLN A 56 -3.21 12.93 22.27
CA GLN A 56 -2.74 11.80 23.08
C GLN A 56 -1.96 10.82 22.21
N PHE A 57 -0.67 11.10 21.99
CA PHE A 57 0.19 10.31 21.11
C PHE A 57 0.13 8.80 21.33
N ALA A 58 0.10 8.34 22.58
CA ALA A 58 0.05 6.91 22.89
C ALA A 58 -1.26 6.25 22.42
N ILE A 59 -2.38 6.96 22.52
CA ILE A 59 -3.70 6.47 22.08
C ILE A 59 -3.75 6.49 20.56
N ASP A 60 -3.45 7.63 19.94
CA ASP A 60 -3.42 7.81 18.49
C ASP A 60 -2.53 6.74 17.84
N ARG A 61 -1.33 6.50 18.40
CA ARG A 61 -0.39 5.50 17.88
C ARG A 61 -0.94 4.10 18.02
N SER A 62 -1.52 3.75 19.16
CA SER A 62 -2.07 2.42 19.38
C SER A 62 -3.19 2.12 18.39
N GLU A 63 -4.06 3.10 18.13
CA GLU A 63 -5.16 2.98 17.18
C GLU A 63 -4.67 2.86 15.74
N ALA A 64 -3.79 3.77 15.30
CA ALA A 64 -3.23 3.74 13.95
C ALA A 64 -2.48 2.42 13.66
N VAL A 65 -1.67 1.93 14.61
CA VAL A 65 -0.97 0.65 14.48
C VAL A 65 -1.95 -0.52 14.38
N ALA A 66 -3.04 -0.51 15.16
CA ALA A 66 -4.04 -1.56 15.10
C ALA A 66 -4.74 -1.60 13.73
N LEU A 67 -5.16 -0.44 13.21
CA LEU A 67 -5.75 -0.34 11.88
C LEU A 67 -4.78 -0.77 10.78
N THR A 68 -3.51 -0.38 10.90
CA THR A 68 -2.48 -0.76 9.92
C THR A 68 -2.23 -2.26 9.91
N ARG A 69 -2.20 -2.91 11.09
CA ARG A 69 -2.10 -4.36 11.20
C ARG A 69 -3.33 -5.06 10.63
N GLN A 70 -4.53 -4.52 10.84
CA GLN A 70 -5.73 -5.06 10.22
C GLN A 70 -5.65 -5.00 8.69
N ALA A 71 -5.18 -3.89 8.13
CA ALA A 71 -4.99 -3.75 6.69
C ALA A 71 -3.99 -4.79 6.14
N LEU A 72 -2.88 -5.04 6.86
CA LEU A 72 -1.94 -6.10 6.51
C LEU A 72 -2.57 -7.51 6.60
N ALA A 73 -3.42 -7.77 7.61
CA ALA A 73 -4.16 -9.03 7.71
C ALA A 73 -4.97 -9.27 6.43
N ASN A 74 -5.74 -8.27 6.02
CA ASN A 74 -6.61 -8.35 4.86
C ASN A 74 -5.78 -8.61 3.58
N GLN A 75 -4.64 -7.93 3.41
CA GLN A 75 -3.73 -8.19 2.27
C GLN A 75 -3.21 -9.63 2.28
N ILE A 76 -2.86 -10.18 3.45
CA ILE A 76 -2.44 -11.57 3.59
C ILE A 76 -3.60 -12.52 3.25
N GLU A 77 -4.81 -12.25 3.71
CA GLU A 77 -5.99 -13.07 3.39
C GLU A 77 -6.23 -13.12 1.88
N VAL A 78 -6.16 -11.98 1.18
CA VAL A 78 -6.25 -11.90 -0.29
C VAL A 78 -5.13 -12.69 -0.96
N ALA A 79 -3.90 -12.62 -0.41
CA ALA A 79 -2.77 -13.39 -0.92
C ALA A 79 -2.96 -14.90 -0.82
N VAL A 80 -3.53 -15.37 0.29
CA VAL A 80 -3.91 -16.77 0.47
C VAL A 80 -5.02 -17.17 -0.48
N GLU A 81 -6.05 -16.35 -0.63
CA GLU A 81 -7.17 -16.65 -1.52
C GLU A 81 -6.70 -16.82 -2.98
N SER A 82 -5.89 -15.88 -3.48
CA SER A 82 -5.28 -15.96 -4.82
C SER A 82 -4.42 -17.21 -5.00
N MET A 83 -3.67 -17.61 -3.96
CA MET A 83 -2.89 -18.84 -3.96
C MET A 83 -3.80 -20.08 -4.02
N GLU A 84 -4.86 -20.11 -3.21
CA GLU A 84 -5.83 -21.21 -3.17
C GLU A 84 -6.54 -21.36 -4.52
N GLU A 85 -6.97 -20.27 -5.14
CA GLU A 85 -7.56 -20.28 -6.48
C GLU A 85 -6.61 -20.91 -7.51
N THR A 86 -5.34 -20.50 -7.49
CA THR A 86 -4.32 -21.06 -8.39
C THR A 86 -4.14 -22.55 -8.15
N TYR A 87 -4.05 -22.97 -6.88
CA TYR A 87 -3.93 -24.36 -6.51
C TYR A 87 -5.13 -25.20 -7.00
N GLN A 88 -6.35 -24.70 -6.80
CA GLN A 88 -7.56 -25.38 -7.26
C GLN A 88 -7.61 -25.49 -8.79
N GLN A 89 -7.20 -24.46 -9.55
CA GLN A 89 -7.15 -24.52 -11.01
C GLN A 89 -6.19 -25.60 -11.51
N ARG A 90 -5.03 -25.74 -10.86
CA ARG A 90 -4.00 -26.73 -11.21
C ARG A 90 -4.35 -28.16 -10.80
N THR A 91 -5.09 -28.33 -9.70
CA THR A 91 -5.52 -29.66 -9.26
C THR A 91 -6.77 -30.16 -9.99
N ARG A 92 -7.74 -29.30 -10.29
CA ARG A 92 -8.91 -29.64 -11.13
C ARG A 92 -8.53 -30.12 -12.54
N THR A 93 -7.37 -29.71 -13.04
CA THR A 93 -6.85 -30.17 -14.33
C THR A 93 -6.14 -31.53 -14.24
N ALA A 94 -5.75 -31.98 -13.05
CA ALA A 94 -5.00 -33.23 -12.82
C ALA A 94 -5.89 -34.38 -12.33
N GLU A 95 -6.84 -34.11 -11.43
CA GLU A 95 -7.74 -35.13 -10.86
C GLU A 95 -9.15 -34.56 -10.81
N GLY A 96 -10.13 -35.29 -11.34
CA GLY A 96 -11.55 -34.89 -11.39
C GLY A 96 -12.25 -34.84 -10.03
N ASP A 97 -11.51 -34.59 -8.95
CA ASP A 97 -11.98 -34.64 -7.57
C ASP A 97 -12.28 -33.23 -7.05
N THR A 98 -13.55 -33.00 -6.73
CA THR A 98 -14.02 -31.82 -6.02
C THR A 98 -13.74 -31.97 -4.53
N VAL A 99 -12.68 -31.34 -3.99
CA VAL A 99 -12.41 -31.38 -2.54
C VAL A 99 -11.98 -30.02 -1.97
N THR A 100 -12.88 -29.49 -1.13
CA THR A 100 -12.81 -28.59 0.05
C THR A 100 -11.76 -27.47 0.12
N GLY A 101 -12.19 -26.23 -0.16
CA GLY A 101 -11.43 -25.00 0.11
C GLY A 101 -11.42 -24.51 1.58
N SER A 102 -12.19 -25.11 2.49
CA SER A 102 -12.35 -24.56 3.85
C SER A 102 -11.11 -24.68 4.76
N THR A 103 -10.17 -25.58 4.46
CA THR A 103 -9.01 -25.85 5.33
C THR A 103 -7.93 -24.77 5.19
N PHE A 104 -7.62 -24.35 3.96
CA PHE A 104 -6.64 -23.28 3.70
C PHE A 104 -7.09 -21.97 4.35
N GLN A 105 -8.33 -21.54 4.13
CA GLN A 105 -8.85 -20.28 4.65
C GLN A 105 -8.85 -20.22 6.20
N SER A 106 -9.24 -21.31 6.88
CA SER A 106 -9.34 -21.33 8.35
C SER A 106 -7.97 -21.31 9.04
N VAL A 107 -6.98 -22.01 8.48
CA VAL A 107 -5.60 -22.01 9.02
C VAL A 107 -4.88 -20.71 8.68
N SER A 108 -5.17 -20.16 7.50
CA SER A 108 -4.56 -18.90 7.05
C SER A 108 -4.95 -17.71 7.92
N ARG A 109 -6.20 -17.64 8.39
CA ARG A 109 -6.61 -16.62 9.37
C ARG A 109 -5.80 -16.70 10.68
N GLN A 110 -5.63 -17.90 11.23
CA GLN A 110 -4.84 -18.09 12.45
C GLN A 110 -3.36 -17.73 12.25
N LEU A 111 -2.79 -18.05 11.08
CA LEU A 111 -1.38 -17.75 10.79
C LEU A 111 -1.14 -16.28 10.43
N ALA A 112 -2.12 -15.61 9.81
CA ALA A 112 -2.10 -14.17 9.58
C ALA A 112 -2.04 -13.41 10.91
N ASP A 113 -2.86 -13.80 11.91
CA ASP A 113 -2.85 -13.21 13.25
C ASP A 113 -1.48 -13.33 13.94
N VAL A 114 -0.82 -14.49 13.83
CA VAL A 114 0.52 -14.72 14.38
C VAL A 114 1.57 -13.87 13.66
N THR A 115 1.46 -13.76 12.33
CA THR A 115 2.38 -12.95 11.51
C THR A 115 2.24 -11.46 11.83
N LEU A 116 1.02 -11.00 12.11
CA LEU A 116 0.77 -9.63 12.55
C LEU A 116 1.33 -9.32 13.93
N GLN A 117 1.41 -10.29 14.84
CA GLN A 117 2.16 -10.11 16.10
C GLN A 117 3.66 -9.92 15.85
N GLY A 118 4.20 -10.55 14.80
CA GLY A 118 5.59 -10.38 14.34
C GLY A 118 5.85 -9.12 13.49
N SER A 119 4.80 -8.43 13.05
CA SER A 119 4.91 -7.20 12.25
C SER A 119 5.57 -6.05 13.03
N ARG A 120 6.32 -5.21 12.33
CA ARG A 120 7.09 -4.11 12.93
C ARG A 120 6.56 -2.77 12.46
N VAL A 121 6.36 -1.86 13.40
CA VAL A 121 6.11 -0.44 13.08
C VAL A 121 7.39 0.14 12.51
N ASN A 122 7.39 0.47 11.22
CA ASN A 122 8.54 1.03 10.51
C ASN A 122 8.55 2.56 10.60
N ARG A 123 7.38 3.20 10.52
CA ARG A 123 7.25 4.66 10.60
C ARG A 123 6.01 5.08 11.39
N THR A 124 6.12 6.21 12.08
CA THR A 124 5.02 6.89 12.76
C THR A 124 5.27 8.38 12.66
N ASP A 125 4.33 9.15 12.13
CA ASP A 125 4.48 10.59 12.01
C ASP A 125 3.13 11.31 12.07
N TYR A 126 3.16 12.59 12.49
CA TYR A 126 2.00 13.46 12.36
C TYR A 126 2.03 14.11 10.98
N GLU A 127 0.95 13.94 10.24
CA GLU A 127 0.79 14.46 8.89
C GLU A 127 -0.46 15.33 8.83
N THR A 128 -0.43 16.38 8.01
CA THR A 128 -1.62 17.20 7.74
C THR A 128 -2.23 16.73 6.43
N ILE A 129 -3.40 16.11 6.51
CA ILE A 129 -4.12 15.56 5.36
C ILE A 129 -5.53 16.18 5.36
N ASN A 130 -5.90 16.86 4.27
CA ASN A 130 -7.17 17.58 4.14
C ASN A 130 -7.40 18.58 5.28
N GLU A 131 -6.42 19.45 5.51
CA GLU A 131 -6.40 20.44 6.62
C GLU A 131 -6.52 19.85 8.04
N GLN A 132 -6.51 18.52 8.20
CA GLN A 132 -6.63 17.83 9.48
C GLN A 132 -5.31 17.19 9.89
N ARG A 133 -4.94 17.37 11.16
CA ARG A 133 -3.78 16.70 11.73
C ARG A 133 -4.14 15.24 12.02
N GLN A 134 -3.40 14.33 11.42
CA GLN A 134 -3.57 12.89 11.54
C GLN A 134 -2.26 12.29 12.06
N LEU A 135 -2.34 11.25 12.89
CA LEU A 135 -1.18 10.40 13.16
C LEU A 135 -1.23 9.20 12.21
N CYS A 136 -0.22 9.10 11.36
CA CYS A 136 -0.08 8.02 10.39
C CYS A 136 0.97 7.02 10.86
N THR A 137 0.74 5.74 10.60
CA THR A 137 1.70 4.67 10.87
C THR A 137 1.89 3.78 9.66
N MET A 138 3.12 3.32 9.48
CA MET A 138 3.47 2.27 8.52
C MET A 138 3.95 1.04 9.28
N VAL A 139 3.39 -0.11 8.93
CA VAL A 139 3.77 -1.40 9.48
C VAL A 139 4.25 -2.28 8.33
N VAL A 140 5.27 -3.08 8.61
CA VAL A 140 5.94 -3.92 7.62
C VAL A 140 6.06 -5.35 8.14
N VAL A 141 5.86 -6.31 7.23
CA VAL A 141 6.21 -7.72 7.40
C VAL A 141 7.27 -8.05 6.36
N GLY A 142 8.49 -8.38 6.80
CA GLY A 142 9.59 -8.67 5.89
C GLY A 142 9.43 -10.01 5.16
N GLU A 143 10.20 -10.20 4.08
CA GLU A 143 10.08 -11.37 3.20
C GLU A 143 10.27 -12.70 3.93
N ARG A 144 11.18 -12.78 4.91
CA ARG A 144 11.37 -13.99 5.72
C ARG A 144 10.09 -14.41 6.44
N SER A 145 9.40 -13.47 7.07
CA SER A 145 8.15 -13.76 7.80
C SER A 145 7.02 -14.10 6.84
N MET A 146 6.97 -13.47 5.66
CA MET A 146 6.05 -13.86 4.59
C MET A 146 6.32 -15.27 4.09
N ARG A 147 7.60 -15.66 3.96
CA ARG A 147 8.00 -17.00 3.54
C ARG A 147 7.65 -18.05 4.59
N GLU A 148 7.94 -17.77 5.86
CA GLU A 148 7.55 -18.64 6.98
C GLU A 148 6.03 -18.84 7.04
N LEU A 149 5.26 -17.76 6.84
CA LEU A 149 3.80 -17.83 6.75
C LEU A 149 3.36 -18.74 5.60
N PHE A 150 3.89 -18.53 4.40
CA PHE A 150 3.59 -19.36 3.23
C PHE A 150 3.90 -20.84 3.47
N ASP A 151 5.09 -21.16 3.99
CA ASP A 151 5.51 -22.53 4.28
C ASP A 151 4.59 -23.18 5.33
N ASN A 152 4.15 -22.42 6.35
CA ASN A 152 3.21 -22.91 7.36
C ASN A 152 1.81 -23.16 6.78
N ILE A 153 1.34 -22.33 5.85
CA ILE A 153 0.05 -22.53 5.18
C ILE A 153 0.10 -23.82 4.34
N LEU A 154 1.20 -24.05 3.62
CA LEU A 154 1.39 -25.30 2.87
C LEU A 154 1.48 -26.52 3.79
N ALA A 155 2.26 -26.44 4.87
CA ALA A 155 2.42 -27.54 5.82
C ALA A 155 1.11 -27.91 6.54
N ALA A 156 0.26 -26.92 6.79
CA ALA A 156 -1.06 -27.13 7.38
C ALA A 156 -2.12 -27.58 6.35
N SER A 157 -1.79 -27.53 5.05
CA SER A 157 -2.62 -28.16 4.05
C SER A 157 -2.36 -29.66 4.04
N ASP A 158 -3.42 -30.47 4.05
CA ASP A 158 -3.32 -31.94 4.03
C ASP A 158 -2.80 -32.50 2.69
N ARG A 159 -2.17 -31.68 1.84
CA ARG A 159 -1.84 -32.05 0.46
C ARG A 159 -0.38 -31.78 0.12
N PRO A 160 0.31 -32.76 -0.51
CA PRO A 160 1.67 -32.56 -0.95
C PRO A 160 1.72 -31.54 -2.09
N VAL A 161 2.28 -30.36 -1.81
CA VAL A 161 2.73 -29.39 -2.81
C VAL A 161 4.24 -29.55 -2.89
N ALA A 162 4.79 -29.84 -4.08
CA ALA A 162 6.23 -30.02 -4.24
C ALA A 162 6.74 -29.49 -5.59
N GLY A 163 7.98 -29.03 -5.62
CA GLY A 163 8.68 -28.67 -6.85
C GLY A 163 8.10 -27.44 -7.54
N GLN A 164 7.68 -27.60 -8.80
CA GLN A 164 7.24 -26.46 -9.63
C GLN A 164 5.95 -25.80 -9.13
N ASP A 165 5.06 -26.56 -8.48
CA ASP A 165 3.81 -26.01 -7.98
C ASP A 165 4.04 -25.08 -6.79
N GLU A 166 4.98 -25.41 -5.89
CA GLU A 166 5.33 -24.56 -4.75
C GLU A 166 5.87 -23.20 -5.20
N ALA A 167 6.78 -23.19 -6.18
CA ALA A 167 7.33 -21.95 -6.74
C ALA A 167 6.24 -21.07 -7.38
N VAL A 168 5.29 -21.68 -8.10
CA VAL A 168 4.16 -20.96 -8.68
C VAL A 168 3.26 -20.39 -7.59
N LEU A 169 2.92 -21.16 -6.56
CA LEU A 169 2.08 -20.69 -5.45
C LEU A 169 2.75 -19.57 -4.66
N TRP A 170 4.07 -19.64 -4.45
CA TRP A 170 4.84 -18.57 -3.80
C TRP A 170 4.80 -17.27 -4.60
N GLU A 171 5.00 -17.36 -5.92
CA GLU A 171 4.89 -16.21 -6.81
C GLU A 171 3.48 -15.59 -6.77
N GLN A 172 2.43 -16.42 -6.78
CA GLN A 172 1.06 -15.92 -6.66
C GLN A 172 0.79 -15.26 -5.30
N PHE A 173 1.29 -15.85 -4.22
CA PHE A 173 1.17 -15.30 -2.88
C PHE A 173 1.84 -13.92 -2.77
N ARG A 174 3.05 -13.77 -3.34
CA ARG A 174 3.76 -12.47 -3.34
C ARG A 174 3.07 -11.41 -4.21
N HIS A 175 2.45 -11.81 -5.32
CA HIS A 175 1.90 -10.88 -6.31
C HIS A 175 0.42 -10.53 -6.12
N ALA A 176 -0.25 -11.07 -5.10
CA ALA A 176 -1.68 -10.89 -4.90
C ALA A 176 -2.11 -9.43 -4.76
N GLN A 177 -1.33 -8.58 -4.09
CA GLN A 177 -1.66 -7.15 -3.96
C GLN A 177 -1.78 -6.45 -5.33
N ALA A 178 -0.86 -6.74 -6.25
CA ALA A 178 -0.90 -6.17 -7.59
C ALA A 178 -2.11 -6.65 -8.41
N ARG A 179 -2.66 -7.83 -8.09
CA ARG A 179 -3.87 -8.34 -8.73
C ARG A 179 -5.12 -7.64 -8.20
N ASP A 180 -5.21 -7.46 -6.89
CA ASP A 180 -6.36 -6.82 -6.23
C ASP A 180 -6.56 -5.39 -6.75
N GLU A 181 -5.48 -4.60 -6.81
CA GLU A 181 -5.52 -3.24 -7.37
C GLU A 181 -5.96 -3.20 -8.85
N MET A 182 -5.56 -4.21 -9.63
CA MET A 182 -5.95 -4.38 -11.02
C MET A 182 -7.43 -4.76 -11.15
N ASP A 183 -7.93 -5.66 -10.31
CA ASP A 183 -9.32 -6.11 -10.30
C ASP A 183 -10.24 -4.97 -9.84
N GLU A 184 -9.89 -4.23 -8.79
CA GLU A 184 -10.59 -3.00 -8.39
C GLU A 184 -10.63 -1.94 -9.52
N ALA A 185 -9.53 -1.77 -10.25
CA ALA A 185 -9.47 -0.84 -11.38
C ALA A 185 -10.38 -1.30 -12.54
N LEU A 186 -10.48 -2.61 -12.79
CA LEU A 186 -11.37 -3.18 -13.80
C LEU A 186 -12.84 -3.05 -13.40
N GLU A 187 -13.18 -3.26 -12.13
CA GLU A 187 -14.53 -3.07 -11.61
C GLU A 187 -14.99 -1.61 -11.68
N ARG A 188 -14.12 -0.66 -11.28
CA ARG A 188 -14.36 0.78 -11.45
C ARG A 188 -14.63 1.17 -12.90
N ARG A 189 -13.99 0.50 -13.87
CA ARG A 189 -14.21 0.73 -15.30
C ARG A 189 -15.46 0.04 -15.85
N ARG A 190 -15.94 -1.04 -15.23
CA ARG A 190 -17.17 -1.75 -15.62
C ARG A 190 -18.43 -1.16 -15.00
N GLY A 191 -18.28 -0.40 -13.92
CA GLY A 191 -19.37 0.36 -13.26
C GLY A 191 -19.64 1.74 -13.87
N GLN A 192 -18.96 2.13 -14.96
CA GLN A 192 -19.23 3.31 -15.80
C GLN A 192 -19.85 2.89 -17.13
#